data_AF-A0A974PAT4-F1
#
_entry.id   AF-A0A974PAT4-F1
#
_cell.length_a   1.000
_cell.length_b   1.000
_cell.length_c   1.000
_cell.angle_alpha   90.00
_cell.angle_beta   90.00
_cell.angle_gamma   90.00
#
_symmetry.space_group_name_H-M   'P 1'
#
loop_
_entity.id
_entity.type
_entity.pdbx_description
1 polymer ?
#
loop_
_entity_poly.entity_id
_entity_poly.type
_entity_poly.pdbx_seq_one_letter_code
_entity_poly.pdbx_strand_id
1 'polypeptide(L)'
;MPAIKGKKSKTYSYETKLEAIRLHMVEGWTYRKIMEKFEITDRHRLKTWMRKYRELGEFGLVDQRGRREQYVDQERQVKWLKQENEMLKKCLEIWMQEMKQSGM
;
A
#
# COMPACT_ATOMS: atom_id res chain seq x y z
N MET A 1 5.62 -10.73 35.29
CA MET A 1 6.92 -10.12 34.87
C MET A 1 6.64 -8.71 34.38
N PRO A 2 7.17 -7.64 35.01
CA PRO A 2 6.97 -6.26 34.55
C PRO A 2 7.76 -5.98 33.26
N ALA A 3 7.22 -5.11 32.39
CA ALA A 3 7.88 -4.72 31.15
C ALA A 3 9.11 -3.84 31.41
N ILE A 4 10.26 -4.21 30.84
CA ILE A 4 11.51 -3.44 30.93
C ILE A 4 11.37 -2.18 30.07
N LYS A 5 11.15 -1.02 30.71
CA LYS A 5 11.12 0.29 30.06
C LYS A 5 12.52 0.62 29.50
N GLY A 6 12.60 1.04 28.23
CA GLY A 6 13.81 1.63 27.65
C GLY A 6 14.46 0.87 26.48
N LYS A 7 14.00 -0.34 26.10
CA LYS A 7 14.53 -1.01 24.89
C LYS A 7 14.08 -0.26 23.62
N LYS A 8 15.04 0.40 22.95
CA LYS A 8 14.83 0.98 21.61
C LYS A 8 14.65 -0.17 20.61
N SER A 9 13.47 -0.27 20.00
CA SER A 9 13.22 -1.22 18.92
C SER A 9 13.99 -0.77 17.67
N LYS A 10 14.78 -1.68 17.07
CA LYS A 10 15.39 -1.44 15.74
C LYS A 10 14.28 -1.13 14.73
N THR A 11 14.43 -0.05 13.99
CA THR A 11 13.53 0.36 12.90
C THR A 11 14.18 0.00 11.58
N TYR A 12 13.38 -0.53 10.65
CA TYR A 12 13.83 -0.91 9.31
C TYR A 12 13.16 -0.01 8.29
N SER A 13 13.93 0.46 7.31
CA SER A 13 13.41 1.30 6.23
C SER A 13 12.40 0.53 5.37
N TYR A 14 11.59 1.26 4.61
CA TYR A 14 10.66 0.69 3.65
C TYR A 14 11.38 -0.21 2.64
N GLU A 15 12.49 0.28 2.07
CA GLU A 15 13.31 -0.44 1.09
C GLU A 15 13.83 -1.77 1.63
N THR A 16 14.33 -1.79 2.88
CA THR A 16 14.80 -3.03 3.50
C THR A 16 13.67 -4.06 3.64
N LYS A 17 12.46 -3.61 3.99
CA LYS A 17 11.30 -4.51 4.09
C LYS A 17 10.92 -5.06 2.72
N LEU A 18 10.90 -4.21 1.70
CA LEU A 18 10.54 -4.58 0.33
C LEU A 18 11.53 -5.60 -0.23
N GLU A 19 12.82 -5.35 -0.08
CA GLU A 19 13.88 -6.25 -0.52
C GLU A 19 13.82 -7.60 0.22
N ALA A 20 13.58 -7.60 1.54
CA ALA A 20 13.40 -8.83 2.30
C ALA A 20 12.26 -9.70 1.76
N ILE A 21 11.16 -9.08 1.32
CA ILE A 21 10.02 -9.80 0.72
C ILE A 21 10.37 -10.30 -0.68
N ARG A 22 11.01 -9.48 -1.51
CA ARG A 22 11.48 -9.88 -2.84
C ARG A 22 12.40 -11.10 -2.76
N LEU A 23 13.39 -11.10 -1.88
CA LEU A 23 14.32 -12.22 -1.71
C LEU A 23 13.59 -13.51 -1.30
N HIS A 24 12.53 -13.41 -0.49
CA HIS A 24 11.76 -14.59 -0.10
C HIS A 24 10.87 -15.10 -1.24
N MET A 25 10.14 -14.21 -1.91
CA MET A 25 9.13 -14.58 -2.92
C MET A 25 9.72 -14.93 -4.28
N VAL A 26 10.76 -14.22 -4.70
CA VAL A 26 11.36 -14.37 -6.04
C VAL A 26 12.55 -15.31 -5.99
N GLU A 27 13.45 -15.13 -5.02
CA GLU A 27 14.69 -15.91 -4.93
C GLU A 27 14.57 -17.13 -4.01
N GLY A 28 13.41 -17.32 -3.35
CA GLY A 28 13.17 -18.47 -2.48
C GLY A 28 14.00 -18.48 -1.20
N TRP A 29 14.57 -17.34 -0.78
CA TRP A 29 15.42 -17.31 0.41
C TRP A 29 14.63 -17.66 1.67
N THR A 30 15.22 -18.44 2.56
CA THR A 30 14.60 -18.73 3.86
C THR A 30 14.61 -17.50 4.76
N TYR A 31 13.66 -17.41 5.68
CA TYR A 31 13.65 -16.32 6.68
C TYR A 31 14.95 -16.23 7.48
N ARG A 32 15.61 -17.37 7.74
CA ARG A 32 16.90 -17.37 8.44
C ARG A 32 17.95 -16.59 7.65
N LYS A 33 18.10 -16.89 6.36
CA LYS A 33 19.08 -16.22 5.49
C LYS A 33 18.80 -14.71 5.37
N ILE A 34 17.53 -14.33 5.31
CA ILE A 34 17.10 -12.91 5.28
C ILE A 34 17.38 -12.22 6.62
N MET A 35 17.12 -12.90 7.74
CA MET A 35 17.42 -12.39 9.07
C MET A 35 18.92 -12.14 9.27
N GLU A 36 19.76 -13.04 8.77
CA GLU A 36 21.22 -12.88 8.79
C GLU A 36 21.64 -11.69 7.91
N LYS A 37 21.10 -11.56 6.68
CA LYS A 37 21.44 -10.45 5.75
C LYS A 37 21.09 -9.06 6.30
N PHE A 38 19.93 -8.91 6.94
CA PHE A 38 19.44 -7.61 7.44
C PHE A 38 19.57 -7.43 8.95
N GLU A 39 20.27 -8.36 9.62
CA GLU A 39 20.43 -8.39 11.07
C GLU A 39 19.08 -8.26 11.82
N ILE A 40 18.07 -8.97 11.32
CA ILE A 40 16.73 -9.00 11.91
C ILE A 40 16.72 -10.05 13.02
N THR A 41 16.65 -9.58 14.26
CA THR A 41 16.67 -10.48 15.43
C THR A 41 15.40 -11.30 15.57
N ASP A 42 14.24 -10.74 15.17
CA ASP A 42 12.94 -11.35 15.40
C ASP A 42 12.28 -11.80 14.10
N ARG A 43 12.16 -13.12 13.93
CA ARG A 43 11.49 -13.76 12.79
C ARG A 43 10.03 -13.33 12.65
N HIS A 44 9.36 -12.98 13.75
CA HIS A 44 7.96 -12.54 13.72
C HIS A 44 7.79 -11.23 12.92
N ARG A 45 8.83 -10.39 12.85
CA ARG A 45 8.82 -9.19 11.99
C ARG A 45 8.67 -9.54 10.52
N LEU A 46 9.45 -10.50 10.02
CA LEU A 46 9.35 -10.97 8.64
C LEU A 46 7.97 -11.56 8.36
N LYS A 47 7.45 -12.40 9.26
CA LYS A 47 6.09 -12.94 9.13
C LYS A 47 5.04 -11.83 9.03
N THR A 48 5.18 -10.78 9.83
CA THR A 48 4.27 -9.63 9.83
C THR A 48 4.35 -8.86 8.52
N TRP A 49 5.55 -8.57 8.02
CA TRP A 49 5.74 -7.88 6.74
C TRP A 49 5.18 -8.70 5.58
N MET A 50 5.45 -10.01 5.56
CA MET A 50 4.90 -10.94 4.57
C MET A 50 3.38 -11.00 4.58
N ARG A 51 2.75 -10.98 5.77
CA ARG A 51 1.29 -10.94 5.88
C ARG A 51 0.74 -9.65 5.30
N LYS A 52 1.26 -8.50 5.76
CA LYS A 52 0.81 -7.18 5.30
C LYS A 52 1.00 -6.99 3.80
N TYR A 53 2.09 -7.51 3.23
CA TYR A 53 2.34 -7.47 1.79
C TYR A 53 1.36 -8.34 1.00
N ARG A 54 0.96 -9.50 1.52
CA ARG A 54 -0.07 -10.32 0.87
C ARG A 54 -1.46 -9.66 0.91
N GLU A 55 -1.75 -8.90 1.95
CA GLU A 55 -3.04 -8.22 2.13
C GLU A 55 -3.14 -6.92 1.32
N LEU A 56 -2.08 -6.10 1.31
CA LEU A 56 -2.11 -4.71 0.81
C LEU A 56 -0.98 -4.41 -0.20
N GLY A 57 -0.22 -5.42 -0.61
CA GLY A 57 0.97 -5.22 -1.43
C GLY A 57 2.02 -4.35 -0.74
N GLU A 58 2.72 -3.57 -1.54
CA GLU A 58 3.73 -2.59 -1.12
C GLU A 58 3.24 -1.61 -0.05
N PHE A 59 2.00 -1.14 -0.17
CA PHE A 59 1.38 -0.21 0.79
C PHE A 59 1.33 -0.78 2.21
N GLY A 60 1.24 -2.10 2.36
CA GLY A 60 1.26 -2.76 3.67
C GLY A 60 2.57 -2.60 4.45
N LEU A 61 3.67 -2.24 3.79
CA LEU A 61 4.99 -2.08 4.43
C LEU A 61 5.27 -0.66 4.91
N VAL A 62 4.50 0.29 4.41
CA VAL A 62 4.59 1.72 4.74
C VAL A 62 4.22 1.92 6.21
N ASP A 63 5.06 2.64 6.97
CA ASP A 63 4.77 2.91 8.39
C ASP A 63 3.70 3.99 8.53
N GLN A 64 2.51 3.61 9.00
CA GLN A 64 1.37 4.52 9.16
C GLN A 64 1.31 5.14 10.57
N ARG A 65 2.26 4.84 11.47
CA ARG A 65 2.28 5.43 12.82
C ARG A 65 2.42 6.96 12.73
N GLY A 66 1.60 7.68 13.52
CA GLY A 66 1.60 9.15 13.53
C GLY A 66 0.93 9.81 12.32
N ARG A 67 0.49 9.04 11.31
CA ARG A 67 -0.31 9.56 10.20
C ARG A 67 -1.79 9.35 10.51
N ARG A 68 -2.42 10.34 11.15
CA ARG A 68 -3.84 10.25 11.54
C ARG A 68 -4.83 10.55 10.42
N GLU A 69 -4.41 11.15 9.31
CA GLU A 69 -5.32 11.55 8.22
C GLU A 69 -4.67 11.28 6.87
N GLN A 70 -5.06 10.16 6.27
CA GLN A 70 -4.95 9.91 4.82
C GLN A 70 -5.70 8.62 4.40
N TYR A 71 -6.46 8.01 5.31
CA TYR A 71 -7.59 7.15 4.94
C TYR A 71 -8.83 8.04 4.79
N VAL A 72 -8.72 9.10 3.98
CA VAL A 72 -9.91 9.85 3.52
C VAL A 72 -10.59 8.90 2.56
N ASP A 73 -11.45 8.04 3.11
CA ASP A 73 -12.45 7.20 2.45
C ASP A 73 -12.17 7.04 0.94
N GLN A 74 -11.11 6.30 0.60
CA GLN A 74 -10.67 6.14 -0.79
C GLN A 74 -11.82 5.57 -1.64
N GLU A 75 -12.69 4.77 -1.02
CA GLU A 75 -13.93 4.29 -1.64
C GLU A 75 -14.89 5.42 -1.96
N ARG A 76 -15.12 6.38 -1.06
CA ARG A 76 -15.90 7.59 -1.33
C ARG A 76 -15.24 8.48 -2.38
N GLN A 77 -13.93 8.64 -2.37
CA GLN A 77 -13.24 9.41 -3.40
C GLN A 77 -13.38 8.73 -4.77
N VAL A 78 -13.17 7.41 -4.84
CA VAL A 78 -13.36 6.61 -6.06
C VAL A 78 -14.82 6.65 -6.51
N LYS A 79 -15.78 6.58 -5.59
CA LYS A 79 -17.21 6.67 -5.88
C LYS A 79 -17.57 8.04 -6.45
N TRP A 80 -17.09 9.12 -5.84
CA TRP A 80 -17.27 10.49 -6.33
C TRP A 80 -16.69 10.64 -7.74
N LEU A 81 -15.42 10.25 -7.94
CA LEU A 81 -14.76 10.33 -9.24
C LEU A 81 -15.47 9.51 -10.32
N LYS A 82 -16.05 8.36 -9.96
CA LYS A 82 -16.86 7.56 -10.89
C LYS A 82 -18.14 8.27 -11.28
N GLN A 83 -18.86 8.85 -10.32
CA GLN A 83 -20.08 9.62 -10.59
C GLN A 83 -19.78 10.85 -11.45
N GLU A 84 -18.70 11.57 -11.15
CA GLU A 84 -18.28 12.74 -11.92
C GLU A 84 -17.90 12.34 -13.36
N ASN A 85 -17.13 11.26 -13.54
CA ASN A 85 -16.84 10.72 -14.88
C ASN A 85 -18.10 10.31 -15.63
N GLU A 86 -19.08 9.70 -14.96
CA GLU A 86 -20.34 9.31 -15.59
C GLU A 86 -21.13 10.53 -16.07
N MET A 87 -21.21 11.58 -15.24
CA MET A 87 -21.84 12.84 -15.63
C MET A 87 -21.11 13.50 -16.80
N LEU A 88 -19.78 13.59 -16.75
CA LEU A 88 -18.98 14.19 -17.82
C LEU A 88 -19.15 13.44 -19.14
N LYS A 89 -19.22 12.10 -19.12
CA LYS A 89 -19.51 11.30 -20.31
C LYS A 89 -20.90 11.60 -20.89
N LYS A 90 -21.92 11.71 -20.05
CA LYS A 90 -23.29 12.07 -20.49
C LYS A 90 -23.32 13.47 -21.10
N CYS A 91 -22.65 14.45 -20.49
CA CYS A 91 -22.55 15.80 -21.06
C CYS A 91 -21.84 15.80 -22.41
N LEU A 92 -20.76 15.02 -22.55
CA LEU A 92 -20.06 14.87 -23.83
C LEU A 92 -20.95 14.23 -24.89
N GLU A 93 -21.74 13.20 -24.55
CA GLU A 93 -22.67 12.57 -25.48
C GLU A 93 -23.72 13.54 -26.00
N ILE A 94 -24.32 14.36 -25.12
CA ILE A 94 -25.29 15.38 -25.50
C ILE A 94 -24.64 16.40 -26.43
N TRP A 95 -23.47 16.92 -26.05
CA TRP A 95 -22.74 17.89 -26.87
C TRP A 95 -22.38 17.33 -28.25
N MET A 96 -21.94 16.06 -28.33
CA MET A 96 -21.67 15.39 -29.61
C MET A 96 -22.93 15.20 -30.45
N GLN A 97 -24.08 14.92 -29.83
CA GLN A 97 -25.36 14.82 -30.54
C GLN A 97 -25.82 16.17 -31.08
N GLU A 98 -25.70 17.25 -30.30
CA GLU A 98 -26.01 18.61 -30.73
C GLU A 98 -25.09 19.07 -31.87
N MET A 99 -23.79 18.80 -31.78
CA MET A 99 -22.82 19.05 -32.87
C MET A 99 -23.24 18.33 -34.15
N LYS A 100 -23.62 17.05 -34.06
CA LYS A 100 -24.06 16.24 -35.20
C LYS A 100 -25.39 16.72 -35.80
N GLN A 101 -26.30 17.25 -34.97
CA GLN A 101 -27.59 17.80 -35.43
C GLN A 101 -27.46 19.21 -36.01
N SER A 102 -26.48 20.00 -35.54
CA SER A 102 -26.21 21.36 -36.01
C SER A 102 -25.35 21.42 -37.28
N GLY A 103 -24.85 20.29 -37.77
CA GLY A 103 -24.16 20.19 -39.06
C GLY A 103 -22.80 20.88 -39.10
N MET A 104 -22.12 21.00 -37.95
CA MET A 104 -20.68 21.29 -37.87
C MET A 104 -19.85 20.01 -38.00
#